data_AF-A0A9W3CUS0-F1
#
_entry.id   AF-A0A9W3CUS0-F1
#
_cell.length_a   1.000
_cell.length_b   1.000
_cell.length_c   1.000
_cell.angle_alpha   90.00
_cell.angle_beta   90.00
_cell.angle_gamma   90.00
#
_symmetry.space_group_name_H-M   'P 1'
#
loop_
_entity.id
_entity.type
_entity.pdbx_description
1 polymer ?
#
loop_
_entity_poly.entity_id
_entity_poly.type
_entity_poly.pdbx_seq_one_letter_code
_entity_poly.pdbx_strand_id
1 'polypeptide(L)'
;MYLQRKDAMKKWFKENKQRVSLTTYIWVAQVTRASYMVVTAHYIDSCWRLKKLIIGFKHVTDHKGSTISKVLLDCLADWGIQKVFCVTFDNATANSSALRKFQSEFSLVSEEALVLDGEMMHMRCCAHIINLIVKDGMADADESVKAVRNAVVYVRASGNRLSSFEQKVDAGKLTRGSLPLDVSTRWNSTYLMLITAMKYRVAFDKMEAEDKLYNDYFMEIEGPLFSDWKAIERLGRFLVILYNSTLVISASTSVNAYKCYGEIVTITANLMDLMKSTDHQIKVKAEEMYEKFDKYWDGMKTSIRC
;
A
#
# COMPACT_ATOMS: atom_id res chain seq x y z
N MET A 1 30.43 3.15 -14.97
CA MET A 1 29.15 2.56 -15.44
C MET A 1 27.90 3.35 -15.00
N TYR A 2 27.58 3.50 -13.70
CA TYR A 2 26.36 4.23 -13.28
C TYR A 2 26.35 5.71 -13.71
N LEU A 3 27.41 6.48 -13.39
CA LEU A 3 27.49 7.91 -13.71
C LEU A 3 27.34 8.17 -15.21
N GLN A 4 28.06 7.41 -16.04
CA GLN A 4 27.94 7.48 -17.50
C GLN A 4 26.51 7.23 -17.99
N ARG A 5 25.80 6.23 -17.44
CA ARG A 5 24.40 5.97 -17.78
C ARG A 5 23.49 7.10 -17.31
N LYS A 6 23.72 7.64 -16.10
CA LYS A 6 22.97 8.79 -15.58
C LYS A 6 23.11 9.99 -16.50
N ASP A 7 24.34 10.33 -16.89
CA ASP A 7 24.62 11.48 -17.76
C ASP A 7 24.02 11.29 -19.16
N ALA A 8 24.12 10.08 -19.72
CA ALA A 8 23.47 9.75 -20.99
C ALA A 8 21.94 9.89 -20.91
N MET A 9 21.32 9.44 -19.81
CA MET A 9 19.87 9.58 -19.61
C MET A 9 19.45 11.04 -19.42
N LYS A 10 20.21 11.84 -18.67
CA LYS A 10 19.95 13.29 -18.53
C LYS A 10 19.99 14.01 -19.87
N LYS A 11 21.01 13.72 -20.67
CA LYS A 11 21.13 14.24 -22.03
C LYS A 11 19.91 13.85 -22.86
N TRP A 12 19.51 12.58 -22.82
CA TRP A 12 18.32 12.09 -23.52
C TRP A 12 17.02 12.79 -23.09
N PHE A 13 16.77 12.98 -21.79
CA PHE A 13 15.59 13.71 -21.31
C PHE A 13 15.55 15.15 -21.82
N LYS A 14 16.70 15.84 -21.77
CA LYS A 14 16.84 17.23 -22.19
C LYS A 14 16.64 17.40 -23.69
N GLU A 15 17.27 16.55 -24.51
CA GLU A 15 17.19 16.62 -25.97
C GLU A 15 15.80 16.29 -26.50
N ASN A 16 15.17 15.25 -25.95
CA ASN A 16 13.83 14.83 -26.39
C ASN A 16 12.70 15.67 -25.78
N LYS A 17 13.02 16.58 -24.84
CA LYS A 17 12.03 17.36 -24.07
C LYS A 17 10.90 16.47 -23.54
N GLN A 18 11.28 15.28 -23.06
CA GLN A 18 10.34 14.21 -22.71
C GLN A 18 9.44 14.64 -21.56
N ARG A 19 8.12 14.50 -21.74
CA ARG A 19 7.14 14.67 -20.65
C ARG A 19 7.13 13.42 -19.77
N VAL A 20 7.08 13.63 -18.46
CA VAL A 20 7.08 12.55 -17.47
C VAL A 20 5.91 12.65 -16.50
N SER A 21 5.47 11.51 -15.97
CA SER A 21 4.67 11.45 -14.74
C SER A 21 5.56 11.03 -13.59
N LEU A 22 5.35 11.60 -12.41
CA LEU A 22 6.19 11.35 -11.25
C LEU A 22 5.44 10.52 -10.21
N THR A 23 6.13 9.60 -9.54
CA THR A 23 5.67 9.01 -8.29
C THR A 23 6.69 9.31 -7.22
N THR A 24 6.22 9.81 -6.08
CA THR A 24 7.09 10.14 -4.95
C THR A 24 6.65 9.42 -3.69
N TYR A 25 7.62 8.92 -2.93
CA TYR A 25 7.37 8.28 -1.64
C TYR A 25 8.34 8.81 -0.61
N ILE A 26 7.82 9.21 0.55
CA ILE A 26 8.60 9.73 1.67
C ILE A 26 8.41 8.77 2.84
N TRP A 27 9.51 8.38 3.48
CA TRP A 27 9.45 7.56 4.69
C TRP A 27 10.57 7.94 5.65
N VAL A 28 10.35 7.60 6.91
CA VAL A 28 11.36 7.68 7.97
C VAL A 28 11.98 6.29 8.13
N ALA A 29 13.29 6.18 7.97
CA ALA A 29 14.00 4.94 8.23
C ALA A 29 14.00 4.65 9.74
N GLN A 30 13.56 3.45 10.13
CA GLN A 30 13.37 3.12 11.55
C GLN A 30 14.68 3.14 12.35
N VAL A 31 15.77 2.65 11.75
CA VAL A 31 17.07 2.51 12.42
C VAL A 31 17.77 3.86 12.57
N THR A 32 17.86 4.64 11.48
CA THR A 32 18.60 5.91 11.47
C THR A 32 17.76 7.11 11.88
N ARG A 33 16.42 6.96 11.92
CA ARG A 33 15.44 8.04 12.06
C ARG A 33 15.53 9.13 10.98
N ALA A 34 16.33 8.91 9.94
CA ALA A 34 16.46 9.82 8.82
C ALA A 34 15.27 9.70 7.87
N SER A 35 14.87 10.82 7.28
CA SER A 35 13.79 10.85 6.29
C SER A 35 14.36 10.85 4.87
N TYR A 36 13.76 10.03 4.02
CA TYR A 36 14.14 9.92 2.62
C TYR A 36 12.94 10.12 1.71
N MET A 37 13.18 10.77 0.58
CA MET A 37 12.24 10.95 -0.52
C MET A 37 12.79 10.26 -1.76
N VAL A 38 12.02 9.35 -2.34
CA VAL A 38 12.30 8.77 -3.64
C VAL A 38 11.45 9.46 -4.68
N VAL A 39 12.07 9.84 -5.79
CA VAL A 39 11.43 10.41 -6.97
C VAL A 39 11.65 9.45 -8.13
N THR A 40 10.55 8.93 -8.68
CA THR A 40 10.57 8.05 -9.85
C THR A 40 9.85 8.74 -11.00
N ALA A 41 10.52 8.83 -12.15
CA ALA A 41 9.94 9.30 -13.38
C ALA A 41 9.41 8.12 -14.21
N HIS A 42 8.21 8.30 -14.74
CA HIS A 42 7.53 7.37 -15.65
C HIS A 42 7.33 8.08 -16.99
N TYR A 43 7.68 7.41 -18.08
CA TYR A 43 7.59 7.97 -19.43
C TYR A 43 7.41 6.87 -20.46
N ILE A 44 6.94 7.23 -21.65
CA ILE A 44 6.80 6.32 -22.79
C ILE A 44 7.97 6.59 -23.74
N ASP A 45 8.69 5.54 -24.13
CA ASP A 45 9.78 5.65 -25.10
C ASP A 45 9.27 5.67 -26.56
N SER A 46 10.19 5.83 -27.51
CA SER A 46 9.88 5.82 -28.95
C SER A 46 9.30 4.50 -29.46
N CYS A 47 9.44 3.41 -28.70
CA CYS A 47 8.87 2.10 -29.00
C CYS A 47 7.49 1.89 -28.36
N TRP A 48 6.86 2.95 -27.83
CA TRP A 48 5.59 2.89 -27.11
C TRP A 48 5.62 2.02 -25.86
N ARG A 49 6.80 1.90 -25.22
CA ARG A 49 6.96 1.12 -23.99
C ARG A 49 7.02 2.03 -22.78
N LEU A 50 6.24 1.71 -21.75
CA LEU A 50 6.35 2.36 -20.46
C LEU A 50 7.73 2.06 -19.85
N LYS A 51 8.42 3.12 -19.45
CA LYS A 51 9.68 3.09 -18.70
C LYS A 51 9.48 3.73 -17.35
N LYS A 52 10.20 3.21 -16.36
CA LYS A 52 10.33 3.82 -15.03
C LYS A 52 11.80 3.99 -14.70
N LEU A 53 12.15 5.12 -14.10
CA LEU A 53 13.51 5.42 -13.67
C LEU A 53 13.47 6.15 -12.33
N ILE A 54 14.21 5.63 -11.34
CA ILE A 54 14.44 6.38 -10.09
C ILE A 54 15.42 7.50 -10.42
N ILE A 55 14.94 8.74 -10.34
CA ILE A 55 15.72 9.94 -10.65
C ILE A 55 16.24 10.63 -9.37
N GLY A 56 15.65 10.33 -8.22
CA GLY A 56 16.07 10.84 -6.94
C GLY A 56 15.91 9.84 -5.81
N PHE A 57 16.94 9.72 -4.98
CA PHE A 57 16.88 9.18 -3.63
C PHE A 57 17.52 10.25 -2.74
N LYS A 58 16.69 11.06 -2.08
CA LYS A 58 17.10 12.32 -1.45
C LYS A 58 16.82 12.25 0.05
N HIS A 59 17.80 12.67 0.85
CA HIS A 59 17.55 12.95 2.26
C HIS A 59 16.68 14.20 2.37
N VAL A 60 15.67 14.18 3.24
CA VAL A 60 14.80 15.34 3.50
C VAL A 60 14.85 15.68 4.99
N THR A 61 14.99 16.97 5.30
CA THR A 61 15.18 17.43 6.68
C THR A 61 13.88 17.49 7.47
N ASP A 62 12.76 17.71 6.78
CA ASP A 62 11.41 17.67 7.34
C ASP A 62 10.40 17.25 6.25
N HIS A 63 9.15 17.03 6.66
CA HIS A 63 8.04 16.68 5.75
C HIS A 63 7.16 17.90 5.44
N LYS A 64 7.72 19.13 5.47
CA LYS A 64 6.97 20.34 5.13
C LYS A 64 6.84 20.47 3.62
N GLY A 65 5.71 21.01 3.16
CA GLY A 65 5.47 21.18 1.73
C GLY A 65 6.52 22.01 0.99
N SER A 66 7.13 23.02 1.64
CA SER A 66 8.25 23.78 1.06
C SER A 66 9.48 22.92 0.77
N THR A 67 9.84 22.06 1.72
CA THR A 67 11.03 21.19 1.60
C THR A 67 10.80 20.16 0.51
N ILE A 68 9.61 19.53 0.50
CA ILE A 68 9.23 18.54 -0.52
C ILE A 68 9.21 19.17 -1.92
N SER A 69 8.59 20.36 -2.06
CA SER A 69 8.55 21.11 -3.33
C SER A 69 9.95 21.40 -3.85
N LYS A 70 10.80 21.97 -3.00
CA LYS A 70 12.20 22.30 -3.36
C LYS A 70 12.98 21.07 -3.81
N VAL A 71 12.90 19.98 -3.06
CA VAL A 71 13.58 18.72 -3.40
C VAL A 71 13.11 18.19 -4.76
N LEU A 72 11.82 18.31 -5.07
CA LEU A 72 11.27 17.90 -6.35
C LEU A 72 11.77 18.80 -7.49
N LEU A 73 11.73 20.12 -7.32
CA LEU A 73 12.23 21.09 -8.31
C LEU A 73 13.72 20.89 -8.59
N ASP A 74 14.54 20.81 -7.55
CA ASP A 74 15.99 20.57 -7.65
C ASP A 74 16.27 19.23 -8.36
N CYS A 75 15.46 18.20 -8.08
CA CYS A 75 15.57 16.91 -8.75
C CYS A 75 15.25 17.01 -10.24
N LEU A 76 14.19 17.72 -10.65
CA LEU A 76 13.85 17.86 -12.07
C LEU A 76 14.86 18.73 -12.82
N ALA A 77 15.37 19.78 -12.19
CA ALA A 77 16.43 20.63 -12.72
C ALA A 77 17.72 19.83 -12.96
N ASP A 78 18.14 18.97 -12.00
CA ASP A 78 19.31 18.09 -12.16
C ASP A 78 19.19 17.18 -13.40
N TRP A 79 17.96 16.77 -13.74
CA TRP A 79 17.67 15.88 -14.87
C TRP A 79 17.30 16.61 -16.17
N GLY A 80 17.22 17.94 -16.17
CA GLY A 80 16.80 18.72 -17.33
C GLY A 80 15.35 18.47 -17.76
N ILE A 81 14.50 18.01 -16.85
CA ILE A 81 13.09 17.72 -17.12
C ILE A 81 12.30 19.01 -16.99
N GLN A 82 11.66 19.43 -18.07
CA GLN A 82 10.90 20.69 -18.15
C GLN A 82 9.40 20.48 -18.31
N LYS A 83 8.94 19.24 -18.55
CA LYS A 83 7.52 18.93 -18.78
C LYS A 83 7.07 17.81 -17.86
N VAL A 84 6.06 18.09 -17.05
CA VAL A 84 5.43 17.12 -16.15
C VAL A 84 3.96 16.98 -16.54
N PHE A 85 3.46 15.75 -16.48
CA PHE A 85 2.04 15.45 -16.69
C PHE A 85 1.29 15.48 -15.35
N CYS A 86 1.71 14.63 -14.41
CA CYS A 86 1.16 14.59 -13.05
C CYS A 86 2.20 14.10 -12.04
N VAL A 87 1.89 14.28 -10.76
CA VAL A 87 2.68 13.75 -9.64
C VAL A 87 1.76 12.94 -8.73
N THR A 88 2.15 11.70 -8.48
CA THR A 88 1.47 10.79 -7.57
C THR A 88 2.14 10.81 -6.19
N PHE A 89 1.37 11.21 -5.18
CA PHE A 89 1.77 11.23 -3.78
C PHE A 89 0.94 10.22 -2.95
N ASP A 90 1.42 9.87 -1.77
CA ASP A 90 0.56 9.27 -0.74
C ASP A 90 -0.40 10.33 -0.15
N ASN A 91 -1.34 9.89 0.69
CA ASN A 91 -2.45 10.73 1.13
C ASN A 91 -2.10 11.67 2.30
N ALA A 92 -0.85 12.11 2.42
CA ALA A 92 -0.43 13.01 3.50
C ALA A 92 -0.82 14.47 3.20
N THR A 93 -1.31 15.19 4.23
CA THR A 93 -1.75 16.59 4.11
C THR A 93 -0.66 17.52 3.57
N ALA A 94 0.60 17.28 3.96
CA ALA A 94 1.74 18.08 3.52
C ALA A 94 1.93 18.05 1.99
N ASN A 95 1.60 16.94 1.32
CA ASN A 95 1.78 16.78 -0.13
C ASN A 95 0.91 17.74 -0.93
N SER A 96 -0.30 18.02 -0.46
CA SER A 96 -1.18 19.02 -1.09
C SER A 96 -0.54 20.41 -1.09
N SER A 97 0.13 20.78 0.01
CA SER A 97 0.84 22.05 0.09
C SER A 97 2.14 22.06 -0.72
N ALA A 98 2.84 20.93 -0.80
CA ALA A 98 4.03 20.76 -1.62
C ALA A 98 3.70 20.94 -3.10
N LEU A 99 2.62 20.31 -3.56
CA LEU A 99 2.26 20.32 -4.96
C LEU A 99 1.79 21.69 -5.43
N ARG A 100 1.05 22.44 -4.61
CA ARG A 100 0.69 23.83 -4.95
C ARG A 100 1.92 24.70 -5.18
N LYS A 101 2.91 24.61 -4.29
CA LYS A 101 4.19 25.34 -4.42
C LYS A 101 4.97 24.88 -5.64
N PHE A 102 5.04 23.56 -5.85
CA PHE A 102 5.69 22.98 -7.00
C PHE A 102 5.06 23.48 -8.30
N GLN A 103 3.73 23.46 -8.40
CA GLN A 103 2.99 23.90 -9.58
C GLN A 103 3.24 25.38 -9.89
N SER A 104 3.21 26.25 -8.88
CA SER A 104 3.46 27.69 -9.05
C SER A 104 4.88 28.00 -9.50
N GLU A 105 5.88 27.24 -9.05
CA GLU A 105 7.29 27.47 -9.41
C GLU A 105 7.65 26.77 -10.74
N PHE A 106 7.13 25.56 -10.96
CA PHE A 106 7.46 24.76 -12.15
C PHE A 106 6.77 25.27 -13.42
N SER A 107 5.59 25.92 -13.31
CA SER A 107 4.94 26.56 -14.45
C SER A 107 5.81 27.66 -15.10
N LEU A 108 6.73 28.25 -14.34
CA LEU A 108 7.67 29.27 -14.84
C LEU A 108 8.81 28.69 -15.68
N VAL A 109 8.99 27.36 -15.69
CA VAL A 109 10.09 26.70 -16.43
C VAL A 109 9.87 26.76 -17.94
N SER A 110 8.61 26.61 -18.39
CA SER A 110 8.22 26.75 -19.80
C SER A 110 6.68 26.79 -19.92
N GLU A 111 6.17 27.36 -21.01
CA GLU A 111 4.72 27.35 -21.31
C GLU A 111 4.12 25.94 -21.39
N GLU A 112 4.93 24.94 -21.79
CA GLU A 112 4.50 23.54 -21.88
C GLU A 112 4.78 22.73 -20.60
N ALA A 113 5.19 23.38 -19.52
CA ALA A 113 5.66 22.70 -18.30
C ALA A 113 4.60 21.80 -17.69
N LEU A 114 3.35 22.23 -17.75
CA LEU A 114 2.19 21.55 -17.19
C LEU A 114 1.16 21.24 -18.28
N VAL A 115 0.32 20.24 -18.03
CA VAL A 115 -0.86 19.97 -18.86
C VAL A 115 -2.06 20.64 -18.20
N LEU A 116 -2.87 21.38 -18.97
CA LEU A 116 -4.05 22.10 -18.48
C LEU A 116 -3.72 22.96 -17.25
N ASP A 117 -2.64 23.73 -17.32
CA ASP A 117 -2.13 24.58 -16.22
C ASP A 117 -1.93 23.87 -14.86
N GLY A 118 -1.85 22.53 -14.87
CA GLY A 118 -1.71 21.69 -13.68
C GLY A 118 -3.03 21.34 -12.98
N GLU A 119 -4.18 21.52 -13.60
CA GLU A 119 -5.48 21.09 -13.05
C GLU A 119 -5.49 19.61 -12.61
N MET A 120 -4.78 18.76 -13.36
CA MET A 120 -4.66 17.32 -13.15
C MET A 120 -3.34 16.89 -12.50
N MET A 121 -2.65 17.84 -11.86
CA MET A 121 -1.29 17.61 -11.38
C MET A 121 -1.24 16.65 -10.18
N HIS A 122 -2.28 16.65 -9.33
CA HIS A 122 -2.30 15.83 -8.12
C HIS A 122 -3.01 14.50 -8.38
N MET A 123 -2.26 13.41 -8.41
CA MET A 123 -2.84 12.07 -8.34
C MET A 123 -2.62 11.50 -6.94
N ARG A 124 -3.69 11.06 -6.28
CA ARG A 124 -3.55 10.34 -5.01
C ARG A 124 -3.29 8.86 -5.28
N CYS A 125 -2.43 8.25 -4.47
CA CYS A 125 -2.15 6.83 -4.58
C CYS A 125 -3.38 5.99 -4.21
N CYS A 126 -3.99 5.33 -5.20
CA CYS A 126 -5.14 4.43 -4.99
C CYS A 126 -4.83 3.31 -3.99
N ALA A 127 -3.63 2.72 -4.05
CA ALA A 127 -3.21 1.67 -3.12
C ALA A 127 -3.14 2.17 -1.67
N HIS A 128 -2.75 3.42 -1.48
CA HIS A 128 -2.73 4.04 -0.16
C HIS A 128 -4.15 4.33 0.34
N ILE A 129 -5.05 4.78 -0.54
CA ILE A 129 -6.47 5.01 -0.20
C ILE A 129 -7.14 3.70 0.22
N ILE A 130 -6.96 2.61 -0.54
CA ILE A 130 -7.48 1.29 -0.14
C ILE A 130 -6.90 0.87 1.21
N ASN A 131 -5.60 1.07 1.44
CA ASN A 131 -4.98 0.76 2.72
C ASN A 131 -5.61 1.53 3.88
N LEU A 132 -5.96 2.82 3.71
CA LEU A 132 -6.66 3.58 4.75
C LEU A 132 -8.04 3.00 5.04
N ILE A 133 -8.81 2.70 3.99
CA ILE A 133 -10.17 2.16 4.12
C ILE A 133 -10.15 0.79 4.81
N VAL A 134 -9.24 -0.08 4.42
CA VAL A 134 -9.09 -1.41 5.03
C VAL A 134 -8.65 -1.33 6.48
N LYS A 135 -7.66 -0.48 6.81
CA LYS A 135 -7.21 -0.34 8.21
C LYS A 135 -8.36 0.07 9.12
N ASP A 136 -9.18 1.00 8.66
CA ASP A 136 -10.37 1.41 9.40
C ASP A 136 -11.40 0.27 9.49
N GLY A 137 -11.64 -0.45 8.40
CA GLY A 137 -12.54 -1.62 8.40
C GLY A 137 -12.07 -2.78 9.29
N MET A 138 -10.77 -2.88 9.54
CA MET A 138 -10.16 -3.88 10.43
C MET A 138 -10.13 -3.45 11.91
N ALA A 139 -10.43 -2.19 12.22
CA ALA A 139 -10.23 -1.63 13.56
C ALA A 139 -11.02 -2.39 14.65
N ASP A 140 -12.25 -2.81 14.35
CA ASP A 140 -13.11 -3.53 15.30
C ASP A 140 -12.61 -4.94 15.65
N ALA A 141 -11.70 -5.49 14.84
CA ALA A 141 -11.11 -6.79 15.04
C ALA A 141 -9.61 -6.69 15.34
N ASP A 142 -9.11 -5.51 15.72
CA ASP A 142 -7.68 -5.29 15.98
C ASP A 142 -7.15 -6.23 17.06
N GLU A 143 -7.93 -6.50 18.12
CA GLU A 143 -7.57 -7.47 19.16
C GLU A 143 -7.52 -8.90 18.63
N SER A 144 -8.53 -9.34 17.86
CA SER A 144 -8.50 -10.66 17.20
C SER A 144 -7.32 -10.81 16.24
N VAL A 145 -6.98 -9.75 15.51
CA VAL A 145 -5.83 -9.70 14.61
C VAL A 145 -4.52 -9.78 15.40
N LYS A 146 -4.41 -9.09 16.55
CA LYS A 146 -3.26 -9.19 17.46
C LYS A 146 -3.13 -10.59 18.05
N ALA A 147 -4.20 -11.20 18.53
CA ALA A 147 -4.19 -12.53 19.12
C ALA A 147 -3.69 -13.59 18.12
N VAL A 148 -4.22 -13.58 16.89
CA VAL A 148 -3.74 -14.47 15.82
C VAL A 148 -2.29 -14.14 15.41
N ARG A 149 -1.92 -12.86 15.36
CA ARG A 149 -0.53 -12.45 15.10
C ARG A 149 0.43 -13.00 16.16
N ASN A 150 0.06 -12.98 17.45
CA ASN A 150 0.88 -13.50 18.54
C ASN A 150 1.13 -15.01 18.37
N ALA A 151 0.11 -15.78 17.95
CA ALA A 151 0.28 -17.20 17.59
C ALA A 151 1.27 -17.41 16.44
N VAL A 152 1.19 -16.60 15.38
CA VAL A 152 2.14 -16.66 14.27
C VAL A 152 3.57 -16.27 14.71
N VAL A 153 3.69 -15.24 15.55
CA VAL A 153 4.97 -14.80 16.13
C VAL A 153 5.58 -15.93 16.97
N TYR A 154 4.79 -16.60 17.81
CA TYR A 154 5.26 -17.74 18.60
C TYR A 154 5.89 -18.81 17.71
N VAL A 155 5.16 -19.28 16.69
CA VAL A 155 5.61 -20.34 15.79
C VAL A 155 6.91 -19.93 15.08
N ARG A 156 7.02 -18.66 14.67
CA ARG A 156 8.17 -18.16 13.92
C ARG A 156 9.37 -17.74 14.77
N ALA A 157 9.22 -17.68 16.09
CA ALA A 157 10.26 -17.19 16.99
C ALA A 157 11.50 -18.12 17.04
N SER A 158 11.35 -19.42 16.77
CA SER A 158 12.47 -20.35 16.75
C SER A 158 12.21 -21.58 15.86
N GLY A 159 13.29 -22.24 15.43
CA GLY A 159 13.20 -23.46 14.63
C GLY A 159 12.49 -24.62 15.34
N ASN A 160 12.64 -24.72 16.67
CA ASN A 160 11.98 -25.76 17.46
C ASN A 160 10.46 -25.55 17.52
N ARG A 161 10.00 -24.30 17.69
CA ARG A 161 8.56 -23.97 17.67
C ARG A 161 7.95 -24.20 16.30
N LEU A 162 8.67 -23.82 15.24
CA LEU A 162 8.26 -24.12 13.87
C LEU A 162 8.15 -25.64 13.63
N SER A 163 9.14 -26.40 14.08
CA SER A 163 9.13 -27.87 13.93
C SER A 163 7.97 -28.52 14.70
N SER A 164 7.67 -28.03 15.92
CA SER A 164 6.50 -28.48 16.70
C SER A 164 5.19 -28.21 15.94
N PHE A 165 5.04 -26.99 15.41
CA PHE A 165 3.89 -26.60 14.60
C PHE A 165 3.75 -27.47 13.33
N GLU A 166 4.84 -27.72 12.60
CA GLU A 166 4.83 -28.57 11.41
C GLU A 166 4.39 -30.01 11.72
N GLN A 167 4.77 -30.56 12.88
CA GLN A 167 4.25 -31.86 13.34
C GLN A 167 2.73 -31.81 13.56
N LYS A 168 2.19 -30.70 14.09
CA LYS A 168 0.73 -30.53 14.24
C LYS A 168 0.02 -30.38 12.90
N VAL A 169 0.66 -29.73 11.92
CA VAL A 169 0.18 -29.66 10.52
C VAL A 169 0.07 -31.06 9.92
N ASP A 170 1.10 -31.89 10.07
CA ASP A 170 1.11 -33.27 9.55
C ASP A 170 0.08 -34.15 10.28
N ALA A 171 0.03 -34.09 11.62
CA ALA A 171 -0.93 -34.86 12.42
C ALA A 171 -2.38 -34.45 12.13
N GLY A 172 -2.61 -33.18 11.81
CA GLY A 172 -3.89 -32.66 11.33
C GLY A 172 -4.20 -32.97 9.86
N LYS A 173 -3.28 -33.65 9.14
CA LYS A 173 -3.36 -33.96 7.71
C LYS A 173 -3.58 -32.71 6.83
N LEU A 174 -3.01 -31.59 7.26
CA LEU A 174 -3.07 -30.34 6.51
C LEU A 174 -1.99 -30.31 5.43
N THR A 175 -2.23 -29.58 4.35
CA THR A 175 -1.21 -29.37 3.31
C THR A 175 -0.10 -28.47 3.87
N ARG A 176 1.15 -28.94 3.82
CA ARG A 176 2.31 -28.14 4.22
C ARG A 176 2.46 -26.88 3.34
N GLY A 177 2.99 -25.83 3.94
CA GLY A 177 3.23 -24.55 3.28
C GLY A 177 3.81 -23.53 4.25
N SER A 178 4.04 -22.32 3.77
CA SER A 178 4.59 -21.26 4.61
C SER A 178 3.52 -20.63 5.51
N LEU A 179 3.94 -20.20 6.71
CA LEU A 179 3.14 -19.37 7.61
C LEU A 179 3.80 -17.99 7.69
N PRO A 180 3.39 -17.00 6.87
CA PRO A 180 4.05 -15.69 6.81
C PRO A 180 3.71 -14.81 8.02
N LEU A 181 4.70 -14.08 8.56
CA LEU A 181 4.46 -12.96 9.47
C LEU A 181 4.14 -11.71 8.66
N ASP A 182 3.23 -10.88 9.17
CA ASP A 182 2.87 -9.64 8.51
C ASP A 182 3.89 -8.51 8.71
N VAL A 183 3.79 -7.50 7.86
CA VAL A 183 4.37 -6.18 8.07
C VAL A 183 3.23 -5.27 8.50
N SER A 184 3.21 -4.87 9.78
CA SER A 184 2.08 -4.13 10.39
C SER A 184 1.66 -2.85 9.65
N THR A 185 2.58 -2.24 8.88
CA THR A 185 2.28 -1.05 8.09
C THR A 185 1.56 -1.36 6.77
N ARG A 186 1.57 -2.62 6.30
CA ARG A 186 1.06 -3.09 5.01
C ARG A 186 -0.08 -4.10 5.21
N TRP A 187 -1.31 -3.61 5.09
CA TRP A 187 -2.51 -4.40 5.34
C TRP A 187 -2.59 -5.69 4.51
N ASN A 188 -2.10 -5.68 3.26
CA ASN A 188 -2.15 -6.85 2.37
C ASN A 188 -1.29 -8.01 2.89
N SER A 189 -0.21 -7.71 3.62
CA SER A 189 0.59 -8.72 4.32
C SER A 189 -0.11 -9.25 5.57
N THR A 190 -0.85 -8.39 6.29
CA THR A 190 -1.70 -8.79 7.42
C THR A 190 -2.81 -9.71 6.94
N TYR A 191 -3.51 -9.36 5.86
CA TYR A 191 -4.51 -10.21 5.23
C TYR A 191 -3.93 -11.60 4.91
N LEU A 192 -2.78 -11.66 4.23
CA LEU A 192 -2.10 -12.92 3.91
C LEU A 192 -1.73 -13.76 5.15
N MET A 193 -1.23 -13.12 6.21
CA MET A 193 -0.96 -13.80 7.48
C MET A 193 -2.24 -14.42 8.04
N LEU A 194 -3.33 -13.65 8.11
CA LEU A 194 -4.60 -14.07 8.71
C LEU A 194 -5.25 -15.24 7.99
N ILE A 195 -5.44 -15.15 6.67
CA ILE A 195 -6.03 -16.26 5.88
C ILE A 195 -5.12 -17.48 5.79
N THR A 196 -3.81 -17.32 5.91
CA THR A 196 -2.89 -18.46 5.99
C THR A 196 -2.98 -19.12 7.38
N ALA A 197 -3.01 -18.33 8.46
CA ALA A 197 -3.21 -18.84 9.81
C ALA A 197 -4.55 -19.59 9.93
N MET A 198 -5.62 -19.07 9.30
CA MET A 198 -6.92 -19.75 9.23
C MET A 198 -6.84 -21.15 8.59
N LYS A 199 -6.04 -21.34 7.54
CA LYS A 199 -5.83 -22.67 6.92
C LYS A 199 -5.14 -23.65 7.88
N TYR A 200 -4.38 -23.13 8.83
CA TYR A 200 -3.69 -23.91 9.85
C TYR A 200 -4.36 -23.88 11.22
N ARG A 201 -5.62 -23.43 11.32
CA ARG A 201 -6.34 -23.36 12.59
C ARG A 201 -6.29 -24.68 13.37
N VAL A 202 -6.52 -25.81 12.69
CA VAL A 202 -6.44 -27.15 13.30
C VAL A 202 -5.07 -27.43 13.91
N ALA A 203 -3.98 -26.93 13.31
CA ALA A 203 -2.65 -27.08 13.88
C ALA A 203 -2.47 -26.22 15.14
N PHE A 204 -3.01 -24.99 15.16
CA PHE A 204 -3.02 -24.15 16.37
C PHE A 204 -3.86 -24.76 17.50
N ASP A 205 -5.07 -25.25 17.20
CA ASP A 205 -5.93 -25.94 18.17
C ASP A 205 -5.20 -27.15 18.78
N LYS A 206 -4.42 -27.88 17.97
CA LYS A 206 -3.57 -28.98 18.45
C LYS A 206 -2.38 -28.54 19.28
N MET A 207 -1.78 -27.37 19.00
CA MET A 207 -0.73 -26.82 19.86
C MET A 207 -1.32 -26.46 21.23
N GLU A 208 -2.48 -25.81 21.27
CA GLU A 208 -3.18 -25.50 22.52
C GLU A 208 -3.51 -26.77 23.33
N ALA A 209 -3.98 -27.83 22.66
CA ALA A 209 -4.34 -29.08 23.33
C ALA A 209 -3.14 -29.92 23.80
N GLU A 210 -2.00 -29.85 23.12
CA GLU A 210 -0.91 -30.84 23.27
C GLU A 210 0.46 -30.24 23.64
N ASP A 211 0.70 -28.94 23.47
CA ASP A 211 2.01 -28.30 23.64
C ASP A 211 2.04 -27.37 24.88
N LYS A 212 2.67 -27.85 25.95
CA LYS A 212 2.83 -27.08 27.19
C LYS A 212 3.58 -25.76 26.98
N LEU A 213 4.60 -25.74 26.13
CA LEU A 213 5.38 -24.52 25.88
C LEU A 213 4.58 -23.47 25.11
N TYR A 214 3.56 -23.89 24.34
CA TYR A 214 2.62 -22.98 23.70
C TYR A 214 1.72 -22.35 24.76
N ASN A 215 1.13 -23.16 25.63
CA ASN A 215 0.25 -22.71 26.70
C ASN A 215 0.96 -21.78 27.71
N ASP A 216 2.17 -22.13 28.14
CA ASP A 216 2.97 -21.31 29.07
C ASP A 216 3.24 -19.90 28.47
N TYR A 217 3.45 -19.79 27.15
CA TYR A 217 3.66 -18.50 26.48
C TYR A 217 2.40 -17.62 26.48
N PHE A 218 1.21 -18.22 26.33
CA PHE A 218 -0.05 -17.50 26.31
C PHE A 218 -0.66 -17.26 27.70
N MET A 219 0.04 -17.64 28.78
CA MET A 219 -0.29 -17.15 30.12
C MET A 219 0.09 -15.68 30.32
N GLU A 220 1.10 -15.18 29.60
CA GLU A 220 1.60 -13.80 29.72
C GLU A 220 1.16 -12.90 28.56
N ILE A 221 0.76 -13.49 27.44
CA ILE A 221 0.38 -12.80 26.20
C ILE A 221 -0.98 -13.32 25.77
N GLU A 222 -1.84 -12.45 25.23
CA GLU A 222 -3.14 -12.87 24.71
C GLU A 222 -2.99 -13.78 23.47
N GLY A 223 -3.57 -14.97 23.57
CA GLY A 223 -3.65 -15.98 22.51
C GLY A 223 -5.01 -15.98 21.81
N PRO A 224 -5.12 -16.59 20.62
CA PRO A 224 -6.34 -16.57 19.83
C PRO A 224 -7.43 -17.46 20.44
N LEU A 225 -8.59 -16.86 20.72
CA LEU A 225 -9.80 -17.55 21.14
C LEU A 225 -10.65 -18.00 19.96
N PHE A 226 -11.63 -18.86 20.23
CA PHE A 226 -12.62 -19.29 19.22
C PHE A 226 -13.36 -18.12 18.55
N SER A 227 -13.66 -17.06 19.31
CA SER A 227 -14.27 -15.82 18.79
C SER A 227 -13.36 -15.09 17.82
N ASP A 228 -12.04 -15.08 18.07
CA ASP A 228 -11.07 -14.40 17.20
C ASP A 228 -11.01 -15.06 15.84
N TRP A 229 -10.94 -16.39 15.80
CA TRP A 229 -10.97 -17.13 14.54
C TRP A 229 -12.24 -16.86 13.74
N LYS A 230 -13.39 -16.73 14.40
CA LYS A 230 -14.66 -16.34 13.74
C LYS A 230 -14.60 -14.91 13.20
N ALA A 231 -14.04 -13.96 13.95
CA ALA A 231 -13.86 -12.58 13.50
C ALA A 231 -12.92 -12.51 12.28
N ILE A 232 -11.80 -13.23 12.32
CA ILE A 232 -10.85 -13.32 11.19
C ILE A 232 -11.48 -13.98 9.97
N GLU A 233 -12.29 -15.03 10.14
CA GLU A 233 -13.00 -15.64 9.02
C GLU A 233 -13.93 -14.63 8.31
N ARG A 234 -14.69 -13.85 9.08
CA ARG A 234 -15.58 -12.80 8.55
C ARG A 234 -14.79 -11.72 7.83
N LEU A 235 -13.72 -11.20 8.46
CA LEU A 235 -12.81 -10.24 7.83
C LEU A 235 -12.19 -10.79 6.54
N GLY A 236 -11.77 -12.05 6.55
CA GLY A 236 -11.15 -12.71 5.41
C GLY A 236 -12.04 -12.72 4.17
N ARG A 237 -13.33 -13.00 4.36
CA ARG A 237 -14.36 -12.96 3.30
C ARG A 237 -14.60 -11.54 2.79
N PHE A 238 -14.62 -10.57 3.70
CA PHE A 238 -14.86 -9.17 3.36
C PHE A 238 -13.67 -8.55 2.59
N LEU A 239 -12.44 -8.80 3.06
CA LEU A 239 -11.23 -8.13 2.57
C LEU A 239 -10.66 -8.72 1.27
N VAL A 240 -11.09 -9.91 0.85
CA VAL A 240 -10.53 -10.61 -0.33
C VAL A 240 -10.61 -9.77 -1.60
N ILE A 241 -11.72 -9.04 -1.81
CA ILE A 241 -11.91 -8.20 -2.99
C ILE A 241 -10.95 -7.02 -2.96
N LEU A 242 -10.84 -6.34 -1.82
CA LEU A 242 -9.89 -5.23 -1.62
C LEU A 242 -8.45 -5.71 -1.79
N TYR A 243 -8.16 -6.96 -1.42
CA TYR A 243 -6.83 -7.55 -1.51
C TYR A 243 -6.47 -7.78 -2.97
N ASN A 244 -7.35 -8.43 -3.73
CA ASN A 244 -7.19 -8.65 -5.16
C ASN A 244 -7.04 -7.31 -5.90
N SER A 245 -7.89 -6.34 -5.59
CA SER A 245 -7.82 -5.00 -6.19
C SER A 245 -6.49 -4.31 -5.87
N THR A 246 -6.01 -4.44 -4.63
CA THR A 246 -4.70 -3.91 -4.20
C THR A 246 -3.55 -4.54 -4.97
N LEU A 247 -3.59 -5.84 -5.23
CA LEU A 247 -2.56 -6.51 -6.05
C LEU A 247 -2.51 -5.93 -7.47
N VAL A 248 -3.67 -5.66 -8.08
CA VAL A 248 -3.73 -5.09 -9.43
C VAL A 248 -3.16 -3.66 -9.46
N ILE A 249 -3.60 -2.79 -8.55
CA ILE A 249 -3.16 -1.38 -8.57
C ILE A 249 -1.73 -1.17 -8.09
N SER A 250 -1.22 -2.04 -7.21
CA SER A 250 0.15 -1.94 -6.66
C SER A 250 1.22 -2.61 -7.54
N ALA A 251 0.83 -3.27 -8.64
CA ALA A 251 1.76 -3.98 -9.51
C ALA A 251 2.78 -3.02 -10.17
N SER A 252 4.06 -3.13 -9.84
CA SER A 252 5.06 -2.18 -10.35
C SER A 252 5.61 -2.51 -11.75
N THR A 253 5.17 -3.61 -12.37
CA THR A 253 5.73 -4.18 -13.61
C THR A 253 4.87 -3.92 -14.85
N SER A 254 3.67 -3.38 -14.71
CA SER A 254 2.75 -3.06 -15.81
C SER A 254 2.19 -1.64 -15.70
N VAL A 255 1.70 -1.11 -16.82
CA VAL A 255 0.86 0.10 -16.82
C VAL A 255 -0.42 -0.24 -16.05
N ASN A 256 -0.73 0.47 -14.96
CA ASN A 256 -1.91 0.18 -14.15
C ASN A 256 -2.92 1.33 -14.08
N ALA A 257 -2.56 2.52 -14.54
CA ALA A 257 -3.43 3.70 -14.43
C ALA A 257 -4.82 3.43 -15.07
N TYR A 258 -4.85 2.79 -16.23
CA TYR A 258 -6.10 2.41 -16.90
C TYR A 258 -6.91 1.34 -16.16
N LYS A 259 -6.26 0.52 -15.30
CA LYS A 259 -6.93 -0.49 -14.47
C LYS A 259 -7.53 0.10 -13.21
N CYS A 260 -6.98 1.21 -12.70
CA CYS A 260 -7.44 1.84 -11.46
C CYS A 260 -8.95 2.11 -11.48
N TYR A 261 -9.48 2.64 -12.58
CA TYR A 261 -10.92 2.89 -12.70
C TYR A 261 -11.74 1.59 -12.61
N GLY A 262 -11.32 0.54 -13.31
CA GLY A 262 -11.99 -0.76 -13.24
C GLY A 262 -11.97 -1.37 -11.84
N GLU A 263 -10.85 -1.24 -11.12
CA GLU A 263 -10.74 -1.70 -9.73
C GLU A 263 -11.60 -0.84 -8.79
N ILE A 264 -11.66 0.48 -9.00
CA ILE A 264 -12.55 1.37 -8.24
C ILE A 264 -14.01 0.91 -8.42
N VAL A 265 -14.47 0.74 -9.65
CA VAL A 265 -15.83 0.26 -9.95
C VAL A 265 -16.10 -1.11 -9.32
N THR A 266 -15.12 -2.02 -9.39
CA THR A 266 -15.21 -3.35 -8.79
C THR A 266 -15.40 -3.25 -7.27
N ILE A 267 -14.60 -2.44 -6.59
CA ILE A 267 -14.72 -2.22 -5.14
C ILE A 267 -16.07 -1.61 -4.80
N THR A 268 -16.50 -0.56 -5.53
CA THR A 268 -17.81 0.09 -5.35
C THR A 268 -18.95 -0.92 -5.42
N ALA A 269 -19.01 -1.71 -6.50
CA ALA A 269 -20.07 -2.67 -6.72
C ALA A 269 -20.13 -3.72 -5.60
N ASN A 270 -18.97 -4.24 -5.19
CA ASN A 270 -18.90 -5.21 -4.12
C ASN A 270 -19.30 -4.64 -2.76
N LEU A 271 -18.86 -3.42 -2.42
CA LEU A 271 -19.28 -2.76 -1.18
C LEU A 271 -20.79 -2.52 -1.18
N MET A 272 -21.36 -2.02 -2.29
CA MET A 272 -22.80 -1.83 -2.45
C MET A 272 -23.59 -3.13 -2.30
N ASP A 273 -23.07 -4.27 -2.75
CA ASP A 273 -23.72 -5.56 -2.57
C ASP A 273 -23.60 -6.08 -1.13
N LEU A 274 -22.46 -5.85 -0.46
CA LEU A 274 -22.28 -6.18 0.95
C LEU A 274 -23.17 -5.33 1.87
N MET A 275 -23.50 -4.09 1.49
CA MET A 275 -24.49 -3.25 2.18
C MET A 275 -25.92 -3.83 2.13
N LYS A 276 -26.18 -4.75 1.20
CA LYS A 276 -27.47 -5.48 1.10
C LYS A 276 -27.44 -6.82 1.83
N SER A 277 -26.34 -7.16 2.50
CA SER A 277 -26.19 -8.41 3.24
C SER A 277 -27.25 -8.56 4.33
N THR A 278 -27.72 -9.79 4.54
CA THR A 278 -28.59 -10.15 5.67
C THR A 278 -27.82 -10.22 6.99
N ASP A 279 -26.50 -10.34 6.96
CA ASP A 279 -25.64 -10.24 8.14
C ASP A 279 -25.48 -8.77 8.53
N HIS A 280 -26.07 -8.39 9.67
CA HIS A 280 -26.07 -7.02 10.17
C HIS A 280 -24.65 -6.47 10.38
N GLN A 281 -23.70 -7.28 10.85
CA GLN A 281 -22.33 -6.81 11.08
C GLN A 281 -21.61 -6.54 9.76
N ILE A 282 -21.81 -7.40 8.76
CA ILE A 282 -21.24 -7.21 7.42
C ILE A 282 -21.83 -5.96 6.78
N LYS A 283 -23.14 -5.78 6.88
CA LYS A 283 -23.83 -4.61 6.33
C LYS A 283 -23.28 -3.30 6.90
N VAL A 284 -23.24 -3.17 8.23
CA VAL A 284 -22.74 -1.96 8.90
C VAL A 284 -21.30 -1.66 8.49
N LYS A 285 -20.42 -2.68 8.46
CA LYS A 285 -19.04 -2.49 8.04
C LYS A 285 -18.90 -2.10 6.57
N ALA A 286 -19.72 -2.66 5.69
CA ALA A 286 -19.75 -2.27 4.29
C ALA A 286 -20.18 -0.80 4.11
N GLU A 287 -21.20 -0.35 4.86
CA GLU A 287 -21.66 1.04 4.86
C GLU A 287 -20.55 2.00 5.30
N GLU A 288 -19.89 1.73 6.44
CA GLU A 288 -18.78 2.56 6.95
C GLU A 288 -17.60 2.65 5.96
N MET A 289 -17.24 1.52 5.35
CA MET A 289 -16.15 1.48 4.38
C MET A 289 -16.54 2.14 3.05
N TYR A 290 -17.80 2.01 2.64
CA TYR A 290 -18.33 2.68 1.47
C TYR A 290 -18.32 4.19 1.65
N GLU A 291 -18.83 4.73 2.75
CA GLU A 291 -18.82 6.19 3.02
C GLU A 291 -17.40 6.78 2.96
N LYS A 292 -16.42 6.05 3.50
CA LYS A 292 -15.01 6.47 3.43
C LYS A 292 -14.44 6.35 2.02
N PHE A 293 -14.77 5.28 1.31
CA PHE A 293 -14.35 5.06 -0.07
C PHE A 293 -14.91 6.15 -0.99
N ASP A 294 -16.21 6.45 -0.85
CA ASP A 294 -16.93 7.45 -1.59
C ASP A 294 -16.36 8.85 -1.34
N LYS A 295 -15.94 9.19 -0.11
CA LYS A 295 -15.24 10.47 0.15
C LYS A 295 -14.01 10.72 -0.74
N TYR A 296 -13.32 9.66 -1.19
CA TYR A 296 -12.18 9.81 -2.09
C TYR A 296 -12.59 9.93 -3.55
N TRP A 297 -13.73 9.36 -3.95
CA TRP A 297 -14.12 9.17 -5.35
C TRP A 297 -15.43 9.87 -5.76
N ASP A 298 -16.18 10.43 -4.81
CA ASP A 298 -17.31 11.33 -5.05
C ASP A 298 -16.76 12.63 -5.64
N GLY A 299 -16.78 12.65 -6.96
CA GLY A 299 -16.13 13.63 -7.78
C GLY A 299 -16.91 14.92 -7.83
N MET A 300 -16.71 15.84 -6.88
CA MET A 300 -16.86 17.29 -7.12
C MET A 300 -15.95 18.23 -6.32
N LYS A 301 -15.12 17.77 -5.37
CA LYS A 301 -14.24 18.70 -4.60
C LYS A 301 -12.75 18.39 -4.55
N THR A 302 -12.32 17.17 -4.91
CA THR A 302 -10.90 16.82 -4.91
C THR A 302 -10.57 15.99 -6.14
N SER A 303 -9.73 16.57 -7.01
CA SER A 303 -9.33 16.09 -8.32
C SER A 303 -8.77 14.68 -8.29
N ILE A 304 -9.61 13.68 -8.53
CA ILE A 304 -9.16 12.36 -8.96
C ILE A 304 -10.03 11.99 -10.16
N ARG A 305 -9.66 12.50 -11.33
CA ARG A 305 -10.17 12.03 -12.61
C ARG A 305 -9.10 11.09 -13.17
N CYS A 306 -9.46 9.83 -13.39
CA CYS A 306 -8.58 8.85 -14.03
C CYS A 306 -8.33 9.22 -15.49
#